data_AF-A0A534ZKX9-F1
#
_entry.id   AF-A0A534ZKX9-F1
#
_cell.length_a   1.000
_cell.length_b   1.000
_cell.length_c   1.000
_cell.angle_alpha   90.00
_cell.angle_beta   90.00
_cell.angle_gamma   90.00
#
_symmetry.space_group_name_H-M   'P 1'
#
loop_
_entity.id
_entity.type
_entity.pdbx_description
1 polymer ?
#
loop_
_entity_poly.entity_id
_entity_poly.type
_entity_poly.pdbx_seq_one_letter_code
_entity_poly.pdbx_strand_id
1 'polypeptide(L)'
;MPPPVRERELKLAAPGSFVVPDLTDDGLGVLAMQELPELTLTSTYYDSADLRLARSGVTLRYRTGEETGPAWTLKLPAGGHDASERDEHTFQGSPDAIPLEAAELVTAFVRSAPIQSVASLETRRKRWMLCGADDQALAELADDQVTVLDGTREVARFRELELESRGPDLAALRPIANRLRRAGAVLAEPVPKAVRALGPRASAAPDVAPVDVSPLDVAAKAVQAALSAGLARLIANDPPTRLGDVEGLHQMRVATRRLRSDLRT
;
A
#
# COMPACT_ATOMS: atom_id res chain seq x y z
N MET A 1 13.64 1.92 -15.70
CA MET A 1 12.20 1.80 -15.38
C MET A 1 11.54 3.15 -15.59
N PRO A 2 10.27 3.21 -16.00
CA PRO A 2 9.51 4.47 -15.94
C PRO A 2 9.50 5.02 -14.51
N PRO A 3 9.38 6.34 -14.32
CA PRO A 3 9.33 6.93 -12.98
C PRO A 3 8.12 6.39 -12.20
N PRO A 4 8.21 6.22 -10.87
CA PRO A 4 7.09 5.77 -10.06
C PRO A 4 5.93 6.75 -10.16
N VAL A 5 4.71 6.23 -10.25
CA VAL A 5 3.49 7.04 -10.14
C VAL A 5 3.17 7.17 -8.66
N ARG A 6 3.03 8.41 -8.18
CA ARG A 6 2.61 8.68 -6.81
C ARG A 6 1.10 8.72 -6.75
N GLU A 7 0.50 7.64 -6.28
CA GLU A 7 -0.94 7.58 -6.05
C GLU A 7 -1.31 8.38 -4.79
N ARG A 8 -2.40 9.14 -4.88
CA ARG A 8 -2.93 9.95 -3.78
C ARG A 8 -4.41 9.66 -3.65
N GLU A 9 -4.79 8.91 -2.62
CA GLU A 9 -6.15 8.44 -2.43
C GLU A 9 -6.68 8.65 -1.01
N LEU A 10 -7.99 8.86 -0.89
CA LEU A 10 -8.74 8.74 0.37
C LEU A 10 -9.54 7.44 0.36
N LYS A 11 -9.48 6.68 1.46
CA LYS A 11 -10.27 5.45 1.62
C LYS A 11 -11.42 5.65 2.57
N LEU A 12 -12.58 5.11 2.20
CA LEU A 12 -13.76 5.06 3.06
C LEU A 12 -14.28 3.63 3.13
N ALA A 13 -14.67 3.19 4.32
CA ALA A 13 -15.46 1.98 4.49
C ALA A 13 -16.93 2.29 4.25
N ALA A 14 -17.66 1.37 3.62
CA ALA A 14 -19.07 1.52 3.35
C ALA A 14 -19.85 0.25 3.75
N PRO A 15 -21.10 0.37 4.25
CA PRO A 15 -21.95 -0.80 4.46
C PRO A 15 -22.36 -1.45 3.13
N GLY A 16 -22.78 -2.71 3.17
CA GLY A 16 -23.23 -3.44 1.97
C GLY A 16 -24.39 -2.77 1.24
N SER A 17 -25.28 -2.08 1.97
CA SER A 17 -26.42 -1.34 1.43
C SER A 17 -26.07 0.08 0.93
N PHE A 18 -24.80 0.49 0.97
CA PHE A 18 -24.41 1.83 0.56
C PHE A 18 -24.78 2.10 -0.90
N VAL A 19 -25.30 3.29 -1.16
CA VAL A 19 -25.57 3.78 -2.51
C VAL A 19 -24.72 5.02 -2.70
N VAL A 20 -23.91 5.02 -3.76
CA VAL A 20 -23.09 6.19 -4.10
C VAL A 20 -24.05 7.34 -4.43
N PRO A 21 -24.03 8.46 -3.68
CA PRO A 21 -24.88 9.60 -3.97
C PRO A 21 -24.42 10.28 -5.27
N ASP A 22 -25.31 11.05 -5.89
CA ASP A 22 -24.87 12.02 -6.90
C ASP A 22 -23.94 13.05 -6.23
N LEU A 23 -22.74 13.18 -6.80
CA LEU A 23 -21.70 14.08 -6.34
C LEU A 23 -21.65 15.37 -7.16
N THR A 24 -22.52 15.53 -8.17
CA THR A 24 -22.62 16.75 -8.97
C THR A 24 -23.13 17.90 -8.10
N ASP A 25 -22.26 18.87 -7.83
CA ASP A 25 -22.51 19.99 -6.93
C ASP A 25 -21.44 21.08 -7.18
N ASP A 26 -21.86 22.28 -7.55
CA ASP A 26 -20.97 23.44 -7.76
C ASP A 26 -20.11 23.73 -6.51
N GLY A 27 -20.66 23.50 -5.31
CA GLY A 27 -19.94 23.65 -4.04
C GLY A 27 -18.88 22.59 -3.79
N LEU A 28 -18.91 21.46 -4.51
CA LEU A 28 -17.85 20.46 -4.55
C LEU A 28 -16.89 20.68 -5.72
N GLY A 29 -17.22 21.58 -6.65
CA GLY A 29 -16.51 21.77 -7.92
C GLY A 29 -16.72 20.63 -8.91
N VAL A 30 -17.60 19.66 -8.61
CA VAL A 30 -17.90 18.52 -9.48
C VAL A 30 -19.10 18.90 -10.35
N LEU A 31 -18.86 19.18 -11.62
CA LEU A 31 -19.88 19.57 -12.59
C LEU A 31 -20.45 18.37 -13.36
N ALA A 32 -19.70 17.27 -13.41
CA ALA A 32 -20.19 16.02 -13.99
C ALA A 32 -19.59 14.81 -13.26
N MET A 33 -20.38 13.73 -13.22
CA MET A 33 -19.98 12.43 -12.71
C MET A 33 -20.19 11.40 -13.83
N GLN A 34 -19.11 11.00 -14.49
CA GLN A 34 -19.15 10.10 -15.64
C GLN A 34 -18.93 8.66 -15.18
N GLU A 35 -19.87 7.76 -15.47
CA GLU A 35 -19.70 6.33 -15.18
C GLU A 35 -18.66 5.71 -16.12
N LEU A 36 -17.70 4.99 -15.54
CA LEU A 36 -16.66 4.26 -16.27
C LEU A 36 -17.00 2.76 -16.32
N PRO A 37 -16.39 1.98 -17.23
CA PRO A 37 -16.59 0.54 -17.28
C PRO A 37 -16.29 -0.14 -15.94
N GLU A 38 -17.22 -1.00 -15.53
CA GLU A 38 -17.07 -1.84 -14.35
C GLU A 38 -15.98 -2.89 -14.58
N LEU A 39 -15.18 -3.15 -13.55
CA LEU A 39 -14.09 -4.12 -13.59
C LEU A 39 -14.34 -5.27 -12.62
N THR A 40 -13.95 -6.48 -13.03
CA THR A 40 -13.81 -7.63 -12.13
C THR A 40 -12.32 -7.94 -12.01
N LEU A 41 -11.75 -7.65 -10.84
CA LEU A 41 -10.33 -7.78 -10.57
C LEU A 41 -10.05 -9.00 -9.71
N THR A 42 -9.04 -9.78 -10.08
CA THR A 42 -8.51 -10.86 -9.24
C THR A 42 -7.10 -10.49 -8.81
N SER A 43 -6.83 -10.45 -7.52
CA SER A 43 -5.51 -10.09 -6.95
C SER A 43 -4.99 -11.22 -6.07
N THR A 44 -3.80 -11.73 -6.37
CA THR A 44 -3.07 -12.66 -5.49
C THR A 44 -1.92 -11.91 -4.84
N TYR A 45 -1.85 -11.93 -3.51
CA TYR A 45 -0.83 -11.27 -2.71
C TYR A 45 0.25 -12.24 -2.27
N TYR A 46 1.48 -11.78 -2.30
CA TYR A 46 2.67 -12.57 -2.03
C TYR A 46 3.49 -11.99 -0.89
N ASP A 47 3.88 -12.83 0.07
CA ASP A 47 4.66 -12.45 1.26
C ASP A 47 5.37 -13.69 1.86
N SER A 48 6.18 -13.49 2.90
CA SER A 48 6.67 -14.57 3.74
C SER A 48 5.55 -15.15 4.63
N ALA A 49 5.75 -16.37 5.15
CA ALA A 49 4.77 -17.02 6.03
C ALA A 49 4.42 -16.22 7.31
N ASP A 50 5.34 -15.39 7.77
CA ASP A 50 5.24 -14.49 8.93
C ASP A 50 4.91 -13.03 8.54
N LEU A 51 4.54 -12.79 7.27
CA LEU A 51 4.02 -11.54 6.71
C LEU A 51 4.96 -10.33 6.83
N ARG A 52 6.25 -10.52 6.52
CA ARG A 52 7.28 -9.48 6.67
C ARG A 52 7.00 -8.26 5.80
N LEU A 53 6.53 -8.46 4.56
CA LEU A 53 6.20 -7.33 3.67
C LEU A 53 5.04 -6.53 4.22
N ALA A 54 3.92 -7.19 4.52
CA ALA A 54 2.71 -6.53 5.01
C ALA A 54 2.96 -5.77 6.31
N ARG A 55 3.69 -6.37 7.26
CA ARG A 55 4.06 -5.74 8.55
C ARG A 55 5.00 -4.55 8.37
N SER A 56 5.74 -4.50 7.26
CA SER A 56 6.57 -3.35 6.86
C SER A 56 5.87 -2.37 5.92
N GLY A 57 4.56 -2.51 5.71
CA GLY A 57 3.78 -1.63 4.83
C GLY A 57 4.01 -1.86 3.33
N VAL A 58 4.74 -2.90 2.95
CA VAL A 58 5.00 -3.31 1.57
C VAL A 58 3.90 -4.25 1.08
N THR A 59 3.46 -4.10 -0.17
CA THR A 59 2.54 -5.07 -0.79
C THR A 59 3.05 -5.50 -2.15
N LEU A 60 3.22 -6.80 -2.35
CA LEU A 60 3.50 -7.42 -3.64
C LEU A 60 2.27 -8.22 -4.09
N ARG A 61 1.77 -7.96 -5.29
CA ARG A 61 0.62 -8.69 -5.85
C ARG A 61 0.78 -8.97 -7.33
N TYR A 62 0.12 -10.01 -7.79
CA TYR A 62 -0.25 -10.19 -9.19
C TYR A 62 -1.74 -9.91 -9.35
N ARG A 63 -2.12 -9.10 -10.35
CA ARG A 63 -3.52 -8.74 -10.60
C ARG A 63 -3.91 -8.98 -12.05
N THR A 64 -5.14 -9.45 -12.25
CA THR A 64 -5.81 -9.55 -13.55
C THR A 64 -7.13 -8.77 -13.56
N GLY A 65 -7.67 -8.49 -14.75
CA GLY A 65 -8.94 -7.80 -14.93
C GLY A 65 -8.85 -6.28 -15.11
N GLU A 66 -7.64 -5.72 -15.01
CA GLU A 66 -7.35 -4.33 -15.38
C GLU A 66 -7.38 -4.19 -16.92
N GLU A 67 -7.76 -3.01 -17.41
CA GLU A 67 -7.81 -2.70 -18.85
C GLU A 67 -6.44 -2.78 -19.53
N THR A 68 -5.38 -2.47 -18.78
CA THR A 68 -3.98 -2.52 -19.24
C THR A 68 -3.42 -3.94 -19.31
N GLY A 69 -4.21 -4.94 -18.90
CA GLY A 69 -3.79 -6.33 -18.84
C GLY A 69 -3.26 -6.74 -17.47
N PRO A 70 -2.89 -8.02 -17.32
CA PRO A 70 -2.44 -8.55 -16.05
C PRO A 70 -1.01 -8.10 -15.73
N ALA A 71 -0.75 -7.77 -14.47
CA ALA A 71 0.57 -7.26 -14.06
C ALA A 71 0.90 -7.58 -12.60
N TRP A 72 2.21 -7.58 -12.32
CA TRP A 72 2.73 -7.55 -10.96
C TRP A 72 2.80 -6.09 -10.48
N THR A 73 2.36 -5.84 -9.26
CA THR A 73 2.43 -4.54 -8.61
C THR A 73 3.16 -4.67 -7.28
N LEU A 74 4.17 -3.84 -7.07
CA LEU A 74 4.85 -3.65 -5.79
C LEU A 74 4.59 -2.24 -5.29
N LYS A 75 4.01 -2.10 -4.10
CA LYS A 75 3.93 -0.83 -3.37
C LYS A 75 4.97 -0.82 -2.27
N LEU A 76 5.83 0.19 -2.27
CA LEU A 76 6.82 0.45 -1.24
C LEU A 76 6.40 1.67 -0.40
N PRO A 77 6.71 1.71 0.91
CA PRO A 77 6.59 2.93 1.69
C PRO A 77 7.42 4.05 1.03
N ALA A 78 6.79 5.20 0.74
CA ALA A 78 7.57 6.36 0.29
C ALA A 78 8.41 6.87 1.48
N GLY A 79 9.68 7.21 1.24
CA GLY A 79 10.57 7.74 2.28
C GLY A 79 10.08 9.10 2.81
N GLY A 80 9.22 9.08 3.82
CA GLY A 80 8.59 10.27 4.40
C GLY A 80 7.79 9.97 5.67
N HIS A 81 7.37 11.03 6.38
CA HIS A 81 6.60 10.92 7.63
C HIS A 81 5.11 10.59 7.44
N ASP A 82 4.63 10.56 6.19
CA ASP A 82 3.22 10.31 5.89
C ASP A 82 3.01 8.87 5.39
N ALA A 83 2.33 8.06 6.21
CA ALA A 83 2.02 6.66 5.91
C ALA A 83 1.06 6.48 4.71
N SER A 84 0.49 7.58 4.20
CA SER A 84 -0.41 7.58 3.04
C SER A 84 0.31 7.64 1.69
N GLU A 85 1.58 8.07 1.63
CA GLU A 85 2.34 8.11 0.38
C GLU A 85 3.11 6.79 0.13
N ARG A 86 2.93 6.21 -1.05
CA ARG A 86 3.58 4.96 -1.46
C ARG A 86 4.02 5.06 -2.91
N ASP A 87 5.21 4.54 -3.19
CA ASP A 87 5.68 4.42 -4.56
C ASP A 87 5.16 3.10 -5.14
N GLU A 88 4.46 3.18 -6.27
CA GLU A 88 3.99 2.00 -7.01
C GLU A 88 4.93 1.67 -8.17
N HIS A 89 5.32 0.40 -8.24
CA HIS A 89 6.11 -0.17 -9.32
C HIS A 89 5.34 -1.32 -9.99
N THR A 90 5.21 -1.24 -11.31
CA THR A 90 4.51 -2.24 -12.13
C THR A 90 5.51 -3.02 -12.98
N PHE A 91 5.36 -4.34 -12.97
CA PHE A 91 6.22 -5.28 -13.69
C PHE A 91 5.37 -6.22 -14.55
N GLN A 92 5.86 -6.52 -15.74
CA GLN A 92 5.26 -7.50 -16.63
C GLN A 92 5.79 -8.90 -16.28
N GLY A 93 4.94 -9.92 -16.42
CA GLY A 93 5.34 -11.30 -16.13
C GLY A 93 4.14 -12.24 -16.02
N SER A 94 4.41 -13.55 -16.03
CA SER A 94 3.38 -14.56 -15.73
C SER A 94 3.12 -14.64 -14.21
N PRO A 95 1.99 -15.20 -13.77
CA PRO A 95 1.73 -15.40 -12.33
C PRO A 95 2.64 -16.46 -11.69
N ASP A 96 3.29 -17.31 -12.49
CA ASP A 96 4.03 -18.47 -12.00
C ASP A 96 5.38 -18.12 -11.36
N ALA A 97 5.91 -16.93 -11.66
CA ALA A 97 7.18 -16.45 -11.14
C ALA A 97 7.14 -14.95 -10.86
N ILE A 98 7.61 -14.58 -9.66
CA ILE A 98 7.81 -13.17 -9.29
C ILE A 98 8.92 -12.60 -10.18
N PRO A 99 8.71 -11.45 -10.83
CA PRO A 99 9.75 -10.78 -11.62
C PRO A 99 11.00 -10.52 -10.79
N LEU A 100 12.18 -10.73 -11.38
CA LEU A 100 13.45 -10.60 -10.68
C LEU A 100 13.62 -9.20 -10.09
N GLU A 101 13.25 -8.18 -10.84
CA GLU A 101 13.33 -6.78 -10.44
C GLU A 101 12.45 -6.47 -9.22
N ALA A 102 11.27 -7.08 -9.14
CA ALA A 102 10.39 -6.95 -7.97
C ALA A 102 10.97 -7.70 -6.75
N ALA A 103 11.50 -8.91 -6.97
CA ALA A 103 12.12 -9.72 -5.93
C ALA A 103 13.36 -9.03 -5.33
N GLU A 104 14.19 -8.40 -6.16
CA GLU A 104 15.35 -7.64 -5.73
C GLU A 104 14.96 -6.51 -4.78
N LEU A 105 13.91 -5.75 -5.09
CA LEU A 105 13.45 -4.63 -4.26
C LEU A 105 12.90 -5.05 -2.90
N VAL A 106 12.45 -6.31 -2.74
CA VAL A 106 11.92 -6.80 -1.46
C VAL A 106 12.93 -7.63 -0.66
N THR A 107 14.15 -7.81 -1.18
CA THR A 107 15.18 -8.71 -0.63
C THR A 107 15.45 -8.44 0.85
N ALA A 108 15.68 -7.20 1.25
CA ALA A 108 16.01 -6.89 2.64
C ALA A 108 14.84 -7.13 3.62
N PHE A 109 13.59 -7.00 3.15
CA PHE A 109 12.41 -7.25 3.97
C PHE A 109 12.21 -8.74 4.25
N VAL A 110 12.29 -9.58 3.22
CA VAL A 110 12.06 -11.04 3.39
C VAL A 110 13.32 -11.78 3.82
N ARG A 111 14.50 -11.26 3.50
CA ARG A 111 15.80 -11.89 3.71
C ARG A 111 15.85 -13.26 3.02
N SER A 112 16.06 -14.32 3.79
CA SER A 112 16.07 -15.70 3.29
C SER A 112 14.71 -16.38 3.35
N ALA A 113 13.66 -15.69 3.82
CA ALA A 113 12.33 -16.29 3.89
C ALA A 113 11.74 -16.45 2.47
N PRO A 114 11.16 -17.61 2.14
CA PRO A 114 10.50 -17.80 0.86
C PRO A 114 9.28 -16.90 0.75
N ILE A 115 9.04 -16.37 -0.45
CA ILE A 115 7.82 -15.64 -0.80
C ILE A 115 6.81 -16.62 -1.38
N GLN A 116 5.58 -16.59 -0.87
CA GLN A 116 4.48 -17.45 -1.29
C GLN A 116 3.18 -16.65 -1.35
N SER A 117 2.15 -17.21 -1.99
CA SER A 117 0.80 -16.63 -1.94
C SER A 117 0.28 -16.67 -0.51
N VAL A 118 -0.24 -15.53 -0.03
CA VAL A 118 -0.78 -15.38 1.33
C VAL A 118 -2.24 -14.95 1.37
N ALA A 119 -2.77 -14.38 0.27
CA ALA A 119 -4.18 -14.02 0.15
C ALA A 119 -4.59 -13.88 -1.32
N SER A 120 -5.82 -14.30 -1.63
CA SER A 120 -6.46 -14.08 -2.93
C SER A 120 -7.73 -13.27 -2.75
N LEU A 121 -7.92 -12.25 -3.59
CA LEU A 121 -9.05 -11.34 -3.53
C LEU A 121 -9.73 -11.26 -4.90
N GLU A 122 -11.06 -11.33 -4.89
CA GLU A 122 -11.90 -10.95 -6.03
C GLU A 122 -12.59 -9.63 -5.71
N THR A 123 -12.51 -8.66 -6.62
CA THR A 123 -13.07 -7.33 -6.45
C THR A 123 -13.96 -6.98 -7.63
N ARG A 124 -15.22 -6.68 -7.34
CA ARG A 124 -16.13 -6.03 -8.29
C ARG A 124 -16.03 -4.53 -8.07
N ARG A 125 -15.48 -3.82 -9.05
CA ARG A 125 -15.15 -2.40 -8.96
C ARG A 125 -16.05 -1.59 -9.90
N LYS A 126 -16.94 -0.78 -9.32
CA LYS A 126 -17.68 0.26 -10.04
C LYS A 126 -16.91 1.57 -9.97
N ARG A 127 -16.93 2.37 -11.02
CA ARG A 127 -16.07 3.55 -11.12
C ARG A 127 -16.78 4.74 -11.74
N TRP A 128 -16.39 5.92 -11.28
CA TRP A 128 -16.83 7.19 -11.85
C TRP A 128 -15.67 8.17 -11.93
N MET A 129 -15.57 8.88 -13.04
CA MET A 129 -14.72 10.06 -13.17
C MET A 129 -15.51 11.29 -12.71
N LEU A 130 -14.96 12.03 -11.75
CA LEU A 130 -15.51 13.30 -11.27
C LEU A 130 -14.83 14.43 -12.04
N CYS A 131 -15.62 15.20 -12.80
CA CYS A 131 -15.13 16.25 -13.68
C CYS A 131 -15.57 17.63 -13.20
N GLY A 132 -14.67 18.61 -13.30
CA GLY A 132 -14.93 20.03 -13.03
C GLY A 132 -15.25 20.82 -14.31
N ALA A 133 -14.96 22.12 -14.30
CA ALA A 133 -15.06 22.97 -15.47
C ALA A 133 -14.13 22.48 -16.60
N ASP A 134 -14.53 22.73 -17.85
CA ASP A 134 -13.76 22.38 -19.05
C ASP A 134 -13.35 20.89 -19.12
N ASP A 135 -14.21 19.99 -18.60
CA ASP A 135 -13.98 18.54 -18.49
C ASP A 135 -12.69 18.16 -17.71
N GLN A 136 -12.23 19.03 -16.82
CA GLN A 136 -11.07 18.76 -15.97
C GLN A 136 -11.36 17.55 -15.06
N ALA A 137 -10.59 16.47 -15.22
CA ALA A 137 -10.63 15.33 -14.30
C ALA A 137 -10.12 15.74 -12.91
N LEU A 138 -10.99 15.68 -11.91
CA LEU A 138 -10.68 16.03 -10.53
C LEU A 138 -10.25 14.80 -9.73
N ALA A 139 -11.03 13.73 -9.84
CA ALA A 139 -10.81 12.50 -9.10
C ALA A 139 -11.50 11.31 -9.77
N GLU A 140 -10.99 10.12 -9.51
CA GLU A 140 -11.72 8.88 -9.77
C GLU A 140 -12.30 8.35 -8.45
N LEU A 141 -13.59 8.05 -8.45
CA LEU A 141 -14.26 7.33 -7.36
C LEU A 141 -14.42 5.87 -7.77
N ALA A 142 -13.81 4.96 -7.02
CA ALA A 142 -14.03 3.53 -7.12
C ALA A 142 -14.86 3.02 -5.93
N ASP A 143 -15.88 2.21 -6.20
CA ASP A 143 -16.66 1.46 -5.23
C ASP A 143 -16.36 -0.03 -5.38
N ASP A 144 -15.56 -0.54 -4.45
CA ASP A 144 -15.05 -1.90 -4.44
C ASP A 144 -15.87 -2.79 -3.53
N GLN A 145 -16.47 -3.82 -4.10
CA GLN A 145 -16.98 -4.97 -3.34
C GLN A 145 -15.93 -6.07 -3.40
N VAL A 146 -15.24 -6.28 -2.28
CA VAL A 146 -14.09 -7.17 -2.16
C VAL A 146 -14.51 -8.46 -1.45
N THR A 147 -14.11 -9.59 -2.04
CA THR A 147 -14.27 -10.93 -1.51
C THR A 147 -12.88 -11.51 -1.26
N VAL A 148 -12.63 -11.98 -0.05
CA VAL A 148 -11.37 -12.64 0.33
C VAL A 148 -11.56 -14.14 0.21
N LEU A 149 -10.63 -14.79 -0.49
CA LEU A 149 -10.65 -16.20 -0.82
C LEU A 149 -9.52 -16.95 -0.12
N ASP A 150 -9.86 -18.13 0.40
CA ASP A 150 -8.93 -19.18 0.81
C ASP A 150 -9.13 -20.39 -0.13
N GLY A 151 -8.24 -20.52 -1.11
CA GLY A 151 -8.47 -21.39 -2.27
C GLY A 151 -9.73 -20.96 -3.04
N THR A 152 -10.75 -21.83 -3.06
CA THR A 152 -12.05 -21.54 -3.68
C THR A 152 -13.12 -21.08 -2.69
N ARG A 153 -12.80 -21.03 -1.39
CA ARG A 153 -13.75 -20.70 -0.34
C ARG A 153 -13.70 -19.20 -0.05
N GLU A 154 -14.87 -18.58 0.00
CA GLU A 154 -15.01 -17.25 0.59
C GLU A 154 -14.87 -17.29 2.11
N VAL A 155 -13.99 -16.44 2.64
CA VAL A 155 -13.74 -16.33 4.08
C VAL A 155 -14.09 -14.97 4.67
N ALA A 156 -14.14 -13.93 3.84
CA ALA A 156 -14.59 -12.60 4.26
C ALA A 156 -15.06 -11.77 3.07
N ARG A 157 -15.88 -10.76 3.34
CA ARG A 157 -16.23 -9.71 2.38
C ARG A 157 -16.11 -8.35 3.04
N PHE A 158 -15.77 -7.37 2.23
CA PHE A 158 -15.89 -5.99 2.63
C PHE A 158 -16.15 -5.07 1.45
N ARG A 159 -16.63 -3.87 1.76
CA ARG A 159 -16.81 -2.80 0.79
C ARG A 159 -15.93 -1.61 1.14
N GLU A 160 -15.34 -1.01 0.12
CA GLU A 160 -14.41 0.11 0.25
C GLU A 160 -14.64 1.08 -0.90
N LEU A 161 -14.64 2.37 -0.58
CA LEU A 161 -14.60 3.44 -1.56
C LEU A 161 -13.16 3.96 -1.61
N GLU A 162 -12.59 4.04 -2.79
CA GLU A 162 -11.31 4.71 -3.05
C GLU A 162 -11.60 5.98 -3.85
N LEU A 163 -11.16 7.12 -3.33
CA LEU A 163 -11.25 8.41 -4.03
C LEU A 163 -9.83 8.85 -4.38
N GLU A 164 -9.44 8.61 -5.62
CA GLU A 164 -8.10 8.87 -6.15
C GLU A 164 -8.03 10.26 -6.79
N SER A 165 -7.08 11.09 -6.35
CA SER A 165 -6.87 12.43 -6.88
C SER A 165 -6.24 12.40 -8.27
N ARG A 166 -6.80 13.15 -9.22
CA ARG A 166 -6.12 13.49 -10.49
C ARG A 166 -5.31 14.78 -10.40
N GLY A 167 -5.48 15.54 -9.31
CA GLY A 167 -4.71 16.74 -8.97
C GLY A 167 -3.60 16.49 -7.94
N PRO A 168 -2.82 17.54 -7.61
CA PRO A 168 -1.66 17.43 -6.73
C PRO A 168 -1.98 17.50 -5.23
N ASP A 169 -3.24 17.58 -4.78
CA ASP A 169 -3.56 17.74 -3.37
C ASP A 169 -4.80 16.94 -2.94
N LEU A 170 -4.65 16.13 -1.88
CA LEU A 170 -5.74 15.40 -1.24
C LEU A 170 -6.72 16.31 -0.50
N ALA A 171 -6.32 17.53 -0.11
CA ALA A 171 -7.21 18.46 0.58
C ALA A 171 -8.41 18.84 -0.27
N ALA A 172 -8.23 18.91 -1.60
CA ALA A 172 -9.30 19.16 -2.56
C ALA A 172 -10.39 18.07 -2.55
N LEU A 173 -10.06 16.85 -2.10
CA LEU A 173 -10.99 15.72 -2.04
C LEU A 173 -11.83 15.69 -0.76
N ARG A 174 -11.46 16.46 0.27
CA ARG A 174 -12.14 16.44 1.58
C ARG A 174 -13.64 16.80 1.49
N PRO A 175 -14.09 17.80 0.70
CA PRO A 175 -15.51 18.07 0.54
C PRO A 175 -16.28 16.89 -0.05
N ILE A 176 -15.72 16.23 -1.07
CA ILE A 176 -16.31 15.03 -1.70
C ILE A 176 -16.38 13.88 -0.70
N ALA A 177 -15.29 13.61 0.02
CA ALA A 177 -15.26 12.59 1.07
C ALA A 177 -16.31 12.87 2.17
N ASN A 178 -16.51 14.13 2.55
CA ASN A 178 -17.55 14.52 3.51
C ASN A 178 -18.97 14.27 2.98
N ARG A 179 -19.21 14.48 1.68
CA ARG A 179 -20.50 14.13 1.04
C ARG A 179 -20.76 12.64 1.10
N LEU A 180 -19.77 11.81 0.77
CA LEU A 180 -19.85 10.35 0.92
C LEU A 180 -20.12 9.92 2.36
N ARG A 181 -19.49 10.59 3.34
CA ARG A 181 -19.74 10.33 4.76
C ARG A 181 -21.16 10.64 5.20
N ARG A 182 -21.74 11.76 4.72
CA ARG A 182 -23.15 12.09 4.97
C ARG A 182 -24.10 11.06 4.38
N ALA A 183 -23.70 10.35 3.32
CA ALA A 183 -24.45 9.23 2.73
C ALA A 183 -24.25 7.89 3.47
N GLY A 184 -23.44 7.85 4.54
CA GLY A 184 -23.24 6.66 5.38
C GLY A 184 -21.90 5.95 5.19
N ALA A 185 -20.97 6.49 4.39
CA ALA A 185 -19.59 6.01 4.38
C ALA A 185 -18.85 6.47 5.65
N VAL A 186 -17.79 5.77 6.02
CA VAL A 186 -16.94 6.09 7.16
C VAL A 186 -15.52 6.25 6.66
N LEU A 187 -14.84 7.34 7.07
CA LEU A 187 -13.43 7.49 6.72
C LEU A 187 -12.65 6.30 7.30
N ALA A 188 -11.94 5.59 6.46
CA ALA A 188 -11.12 4.45 6.87
C ALA A 188 -9.69 4.92 7.06
N GLU A 189 -8.98 4.30 8.01
CA GLU A 189 -7.53 4.34 7.97
C GLU A 189 -7.05 3.76 6.64
N PRO A 190 -5.94 4.25 6.05
CA PRO A 190 -5.42 3.79 4.77
C PRO A 190 -4.75 2.42 4.90
N VAL A 191 -5.49 1.44 5.41
CA VAL A 191 -5.06 0.05 5.54
C VAL A 191 -5.19 -0.60 4.17
N PRO A 192 -4.11 -1.17 3.60
CA PRO A 192 -4.18 -1.85 2.31
C PRO A 192 -5.19 -3.00 2.35
N LYS A 193 -5.91 -3.23 1.25
CA LYS A 193 -6.82 -4.37 1.08
C LYS A 193 -6.18 -5.71 1.49
N ALA A 194 -4.89 -5.88 1.21
CA ALA A 194 -4.09 -7.03 1.63
C ALA A 194 -4.05 -7.21 3.16
N VAL A 195 -3.74 -6.13 3.88
CA VAL A 195 -3.67 -6.14 5.36
C VAL A 195 -5.04 -6.41 5.95
N ARG A 196 -6.09 -5.82 5.38
CA ARG A 196 -7.47 -6.08 5.78
C ARG A 196 -7.89 -7.54 5.56
N ALA A 197 -7.48 -8.14 4.44
CA ALA A 197 -7.73 -9.54 4.12
C ALA A 197 -6.96 -10.51 5.03
N LEU A 198 -5.70 -10.20 5.34
CA LEU A 198 -4.82 -11.01 6.19
C LEU A 198 -5.10 -10.84 7.70
N GLY A 199 -5.84 -9.79 8.08
CA GLY A 199 -6.28 -9.53 9.44
C GLY A 199 -5.13 -9.15 10.39
N PRO A 200 -5.32 -9.35 11.72
CA PRO A 200 -4.42 -8.81 12.75
C PRO A 200 -2.94 -9.19 12.61
N ARG A 201 -2.63 -10.33 11.98
CA ARG A 201 -1.25 -10.77 11.75
C ARG A 201 -0.47 -9.82 10.83
N ALA A 202 -1.14 -9.24 9.84
CA ALA A 202 -0.54 -8.29 8.90
C ALA A 202 -0.37 -6.90 9.51
N SER A 203 -1.12 -6.57 10.56
CA SER A 203 -1.03 -5.28 11.29
C SER A 203 -0.03 -5.31 12.46
N ALA A 204 0.60 -6.45 12.73
CA ALA A 204 1.63 -6.53 13.77
C ALA A 204 2.84 -5.67 13.41
N ALA A 205 3.58 -5.20 14.43
CA ALA A 205 4.84 -4.49 14.21
C ALA A 205 5.79 -5.31 13.31
N PRO A 206 6.67 -4.70 12.50
CA PRO A 206 7.70 -5.40 11.75
C PRO A 206 8.48 -6.41 12.62
N ASP A 207 9.01 -7.48 12.02
CA ASP A 207 9.81 -8.45 12.77
C ASP A 207 11.16 -7.88 13.22
N VAL A 208 11.63 -6.85 12.52
CA VAL A 208 12.70 -5.96 12.95
C VAL A 208 12.12 -4.58 13.21
N ALA A 209 11.81 -4.29 14.47
CA ALA A 209 11.41 -2.97 14.93
C ALA A 209 12.50 -2.39 15.85
N PRO A 210 12.82 -1.09 15.75
CA PRO A 210 13.70 -0.42 16.72
C PRO A 210 13.15 -0.62 18.14
N VAL A 211 14.04 -1.02 19.06
CA VAL A 211 13.71 -1.19 20.47
C VAL A 211 14.01 0.09 21.23
N ASP A 212 13.03 0.58 22.00
CA ASP A 212 13.24 1.71 22.91
C ASP A 212 14.06 1.26 24.12
N VAL A 213 15.02 2.11 24.52
CA VAL A 213 15.88 1.89 25.68
C VAL A 213 15.81 3.07 26.63
N SER A 214 15.69 2.77 27.93
CA SER A 214 15.71 3.70 29.05
C SER A 214 17.04 3.61 29.81
N PRO A 215 17.50 4.68 30.49
CA PRO A 215 18.68 4.62 31.36
C PRO A 215 18.63 3.57 32.48
N LEU A 216 17.42 3.09 32.84
CA LEU A 216 17.22 2.06 33.86
C LEU A 216 17.28 0.62 33.30
N ASP A 217 17.35 0.46 31.98
CA ASP A 217 17.39 -0.85 31.35
C ASP A 217 18.77 -1.51 31.46
N VAL A 218 18.78 -2.84 31.40
CA VAL A 218 20.03 -3.62 31.35
C VAL A 218 20.80 -3.36 30.06
N ALA A 219 22.13 -3.47 30.10
CA ALA A 219 23.00 -3.25 28.94
C ALA A 219 22.60 -4.08 27.70
N ALA A 220 22.09 -5.30 27.89
CA ALA A 220 21.60 -6.14 26.80
C ALA A 220 20.50 -5.45 25.97
N LYS A 221 19.65 -4.62 26.59
CA LYS A 221 18.60 -3.87 25.89
C LYS A 221 19.17 -2.72 25.07
N ALA A 222 20.24 -2.08 25.52
CA ALA A 222 20.96 -1.08 24.73
C ALA A 222 21.60 -1.72 23.47
N VAL A 223 22.17 -2.92 23.60
CA VAL A 223 22.70 -3.67 22.44
C VAL A 223 21.58 -4.05 21.46
N GLN A 224 20.44 -4.54 21.97
CA GLN A 224 19.27 -4.83 21.12
C GLN A 224 18.75 -3.59 20.40
N ALA A 225 18.68 -2.44 21.09
CA ALA A 225 18.28 -1.17 20.49
C ALA A 225 19.23 -0.74 19.36
N ALA A 226 20.54 -0.81 19.57
CA ALA A 226 21.53 -0.46 18.56
C ALA A 226 21.42 -1.36 17.30
N LEU A 227 21.40 -2.68 17.50
CA LEU A 227 21.31 -3.64 16.40
C LEU A 227 19.98 -3.56 15.64
N SER A 228 18.85 -3.46 16.35
CA SER A 228 17.53 -3.35 15.73
C SER A 228 17.38 -2.05 14.94
N ALA A 229 17.84 -0.91 15.48
CA ALA A 229 17.80 0.37 14.77
C ALA A 229 18.67 0.38 13.52
N GLY A 230 19.87 -0.21 13.59
CA GLY A 230 20.76 -0.36 12.45
C GLY A 230 20.18 -1.24 11.35
N LEU A 231 19.61 -2.40 11.73
CA LEU A 231 18.99 -3.33 10.78
C LEU A 231 17.72 -2.75 10.15
N ALA A 232 16.84 -2.11 10.95
CA ALA A 232 15.65 -1.44 10.44
C ALA A 232 16.01 -0.35 9.42
N ARG A 233 17.07 0.43 9.68
CA ARG A 233 17.56 1.44 8.72
C ARG A 233 18.09 0.80 7.44
N LEU A 234 18.80 -0.33 7.53
CA LEU A 234 19.28 -1.05 6.35
C LEU A 234 18.11 -1.56 5.51
N ILE A 235 17.11 -2.20 6.14
CA ILE A 235 15.91 -2.71 5.46
C ILE A 235 15.15 -1.58 4.75
N ALA A 236 14.90 -0.47 5.44
CA ALA A 236 14.16 0.64 4.88
C ALA A 236 14.87 1.32 3.69
N ASN A 237 16.21 1.25 3.62
CA ASN A 237 17.00 1.94 2.59
C ASN A 237 17.56 1.03 1.49
N ASP A 238 17.35 -0.29 1.56
CA ASP A 238 17.73 -1.22 0.49
C ASP A 238 16.93 -0.96 -0.82
N PRO A 239 15.58 -0.83 -0.80
CA PRO A 239 14.82 -0.52 -2.01
C PRO A 239 15.21 0.80 -2.69
N PRO A 240 15.26 1.97 -2.02
CA PRO A 240 15.65 3.21 -2.67
C PRO A 240 17.09 3.14 -3.21
N THR A 241 18.00 2.46 -2.51
CA THR A 241 19.36 2.23 -3.03
C THR A 241 19.35 1.47 -4.36
N ARG A 242 18.56 0.40 -4.47
CA ARG A 242 18.43 -0.41 -5.71
C ARG A 242 17.77 0.38 -6.84
N LEU A 243 16.87 1.28 -6.50
CA LEU A 243 16.24 2.21 -7.45
C LEU A 243 17.17 3.37 -7.87
N GLY A 244 18.39 3.43 -7.32
CA GLY A 244 19.38 4.45 -7.66
C GLY A 244 19.26 5.76 -6.89
N ASP A 245 18.47 5.79 -5.81
CA ASP A 245 18.36 6.97 -4.96
C ASP A 245 19.65 7.20 -4.15
N VAL A 246 20.18 8.43 -4.26
CA VAL A 246 21.45 8.82 -3.64
C VAL A 246 21.33 8.88 -2.12
N GLU A 247 20.20 9.35 -1.61
CA GLU A 247 19.97 9.45 -0.17
C GLU A 247 19.78 8.06 0.46
N GLY A 248 19.00 7.19 -0.18
CA GLY A 248 18.87 5.78 0.19
C GLY A 248 20.24 5.09 0.28
N LEU A 249 21.09 5.26 -0.73
CA LEU A 249 22.45 4.71 -0.72
C LEU A 249 23.30 5.30 0.43
N HIS A 250 23.18 6.61 0.67
CA HIS A 250 23.87 7.26 1.79
C HIS A 250 23.46 6.66 3.13
N GLN A 251 22.14 6.57 3.39
CA GLN A 251 21.60 6.03 4.63
C GLN A 251 21.93 4.55 4.82
N MET A 252 21.92 3.75 3.75
CA MET A 252 22.32 2.35 3.81
C MET A 252 23.80 2.21 4.22
N ARG A 253 24.69 3.03 3.65
CA ARG A 253 26.12 3.08 4.04
C ARG A 253 26.30 3.52 5.50
N VAL A 254 25.51 4.48 5.97
CA VAL A 254 25.51 4.89 7.39
C VAL A 254 25.10 3.73 8.29
N ALA A 255 24.01 3.04 7.96
CA ALA A 255 23.51 1.90 8.72
C ALA A 255 24.56 0.79 8.84
N THR A 256 25.17 0.39 7.71
CA THR A 256 26.22 -0.64 7.70
C THR A 256 27.45 -0.24 8.53
N ARG A 257 27.89 1.02 8.46
CA ARG A 257 29.03 1.49 9.27
C ARG A 257 28.72 1.48 10.77
N ARG A 258 27.50 1.89 11.15
CA ARG A 258 27.05 1.88 12.55
C ARG A 258 26.95 0.45 13.09
N LEU A 259 26.24 -0.43 12.39
CA LEU A 259 26.15 -1.85 12.78
C LEU A 259 27.52 -2.50 12.96
N ARG A 260 28.46 -2.24 12.05
CA ARG A 260 29.85 -2.72 12.19
C ARG A 260 30.54 -2.15 13.42
N SER A 261 30.29 -0.90 13.77
CA SER A 261 30.83 -0.28 14.98
C SER A 261 30.23 -0.92 16.22
N ASP A 262 28.90 -1.05 16.26
CA ASP A 262 28.16 -1.59 17.40
C ASP A 262 28.61 -3.03 17.69
N LEU A 263 28.83 -3.86 16.66
CA LEU A 263 29.33 -5.23 16.78
C LEU A 263 30.80 -5.35 17.21
N ARG A 264 31.60 -4.28 17.13
CA ARG A 264 33.01 -4.27 17.54
C ARG A 264 33.20 -3.92 19.02
N THR A 265 32.25 -3.19 19.59
CA THR A 265 32.22 -2.77 21.00
C THR A 265 31.63 -3.86 21.87
#